data_AF-A0A2B7WU05-F1
#
_entry.id   AF-A0A2B7WU05-F1
#
_cell.length_a   1.000
_cell.length_b   1.000
_cell.length_c   1.000
_cell.angle_alpha   90.00
_cell.angle_beta   90.00
_cell.angle_gamma   90.00
#
_symmetry.space_group_name_H-M   'P 1'
#
loop_
_entity.id
_entity.type
_entity.pdbx_description
1 polymer ?
#
loop_
_entity_poly.entity_id
_entity_poly.type
_entity_poly.pdbx_seq_one_letter_code
_entity_poly.pdbx_strand_id
1 'polypeptide(L)'
;MRFSVPAFFITLLSLGSSALAAECYYDHAGPEVKCGGQFATRHAITEYCQHHWNEPCKPFTKYEWGGSTVFIGHLGPFESAQECLIAGGNVVDQCYVAEVKRGGSWTLPGKSLNIDFCGPQ
;
A
#
# COMPACT_ATOMS: atom_id res chain seq x y z
N MET A 1 -34.61 -41.19 -28.98
CA MET A 1 -34.21 -41.03 -27.56
C MET A 1 -34.10 -39.53 -27.29
N ARG A 2 -34.86 -39.00 -26.32
CA ARG A 2 -34.87 -37.57 -25.98
C ARG A 2 -33.77 -37.31 -24.95
N PHE A 3 -32.85 -36.39 -25.25
CA PHE A 3 -31.83 -35.96 -24.31
C PHE A 3 -32.39 -34.81 -23.45
N SER A 4 -32.74 -35.12 -22.21
CA SER A 4 -32.99 -34.11 -21.17
C SER A 4 -31.65 -33.76 -20.52
N VAL A 5 -31.19 -32.52 -20.71
CA VAL A 5 -30.01 -31.99 -19.99
C VAL A 5 -30.51 -31.33 -18.71
N PRO A 6 -30.06 -31.73 -17.51
CA PRO A 6 -30.42 -31.03 -16.29
C PRO A 6 -29.60 -29.74 -16.19
N ALA A 7 -30.28 -28.61 -16.19
CA ALA A 7 -29.72 -27.31 -15.84
C ALA A 7 -29.41 -27.28 -14.34
N PHE A 8 -28.21 -27.69 -13.96
CA PHE A 8 -27.70 -27.43 -12.61
C PHE A 8 -27.00 -26.07 -12.62
N PHE A 9 -27.69 -25.09 -12.03
CA PHE A 9 -27.21 -23.75 -11.74
C PHE A 9 -25.93 -23.83 -10.87
N ILE A 10 -24.79 -23.40 -11.42
CA ILE A 10 -23.59 -23.11 -10.64
C ILE A 10 -23.73 -21.68 -10.11
N THR A 11 -24.25 -21.53 -8.90
CA THR A 11 -24.16 -20.27 -8.14
C THR A 11 -22.72 -20.11 -7.65
N LEU A 12 -21.91 -19.36 -8.38
CA LEU A 12 -20.64 -18.83 -7.91
C LEU A 12 -20.92 -17.77 -6.83
N LEU A 13 -20.82 -18.17 -5.56
CA LEU A 13 -20.76 -17.25 -4.43
C LEU A 13 -19.45 -16.45 -4.53
N SER A 14 -19.54 -15.27 -5.14
CA SER A 14 -18.49 -14.27 -5.18
C SER A 14 -18.29 -13.67 -3.78
N LEU A 15 -17.54 -14.34 -2.92
CA LEU A 15 -16.96 -13.76 -1.71
C LEU A 15 -15.70 -12.98 -2.09
N GLY A 16 -15.89 -11.90 -2.85
CA GLY A 16 -14.85 -10.91 -3.11
C GLY A 16 -14.89 -9.85 -2.02
N SER A 17 -14.29 -10.11 -0.86
CA SER A 17 -13.91 -9.03 0.05
C SER A 17 -12.72 -8.32 -0.59
N SER A 18 -13.03 -7.35 -1.45
CA SER A 18 -12.06 -6.60 -2.26
C SER A 18 -11.29 -5.59 -1.42
N ALA A 19 -10.47 -6.06 -0.48
CA ALA A 19 -9.24 -5.33 -0.23
C ALA A 19 -8.40 -5.52 -1.49
N LEU A 20 -8.32 -4.51 -2.36
CA LEU A 20 -7.39 -4.55 -3.47
C LEU A 20 -6.00 -4.72 -2.85
N ALA A 21 -5.32 -5.81 -3.22
CA ALA A 21 -3.94 -6.05 -2.85
C ALA A 21 -3.11 -4.78 -3.13
N ALA A 22 -2.06 -4.56 -2.35
CA ALA A 22 -1.27 -3.35 -2.49
C ALA A 22 -0.77 -3.22 -3.94
N GLU A 23 -1.05 -2.08 -4.57
CA GLU A 23 -0.65 -1.81 -5.94
C GLU A 23 0.77 -1.28 -5.92
N CYS A 24 1.71 -2.04 -6.47
CA CYS A 24 3.12 -1.67 -6.42
C CYS A 24 3.54 -0.78 -7.60
N TYR A 25 4.31 0.26 -7.30
CA TYR A 25 4.87 1.16 -8.30
C TYR A 25 6.22 0.61 -8.78
N TYR A 26 6.34 0.43 -10.09
CA TYR A 26 7.58 0.01 -10.74
C TYR A 26 8.15 1.18 -11.51
N ASP A 27 9.34 1.60 -11.13
CA ASP A 27 10.17 2.50 -11.92
C ASP A 27 11.62 2.32 -11.45
N HIS A 28 12.58 2.46 -12.35
CA HIS A 28 13.98 2.40 -11.98
C HIS A 28 14.34 3.73 -11.35
N ALA A 29 14.54 3.74 -10.02
CA ALA A 29 15.14 4.89 -9.37
C ALA A 29 16.52 5.16 -9.99
N GLY A 30 16.78 6.40 -10.38
CA GLY A 30 18.08 6.80 -10.90
C GLY A 30 19.20 6.46 -9.90
N PRO A 31 20.45 6.27 -10.35
CA PRO A 31 21.55 5.80 -9.51
C PRO A 31 21.88 6.72 -8.32
N GLU A 32 21.41 7.97 -8.33
CA GLU A 32 21.62 8.96 -7.28
C GLU A 32 20.54 8.92 -6.17
N VAL A 33 19.43 8.20 -6.39
CA VAL A 33 18.29 8.18 -5.46
C VAL A 33 18.51 7.13 -4.37
N LYS A 34 18.68 7.58 -3.13
CA LYS A 34 18.81 6.71 -1.96
C LYS A 34 17.44 6.31 -1.41
N CYS A 35 16.93 5.19 -1.90
CA CYS A 35 15.68 4.63 -1.42
C CYS A 35 15.78 4.09 0.03
N GLY A 36 14.68 4.16 0.75
CA GLY A 36 14.43 3.50 2.03
C GLY A 36 14.52 1.99 1.93
N GLY A 37 15.38 1.41 2.79
CA GLY A 37 15.37 0.00 3.13
C GLY A 37 14.04 -0.44 3.74
N GLN A 38 13.74 -1.75 3.75
CA GLN A 38 12.50 -2.28 4.37
C GLN A 38 12.34 -1.79 5.82
N PHE A 39 13.44 -1.73 6.57
CA PHE A 39 13.48 -1.22 7.94
C PHE A 39 13.17 0.28 8.01
N ALA A 40 13.83 1.10 7.20
CA ALA A 40 13.61 2.55 7.14
C ALA A 40 12.16 2.88 6.77
N THR A 41 11.58 2.13 5.82
CA THR A 41 10.18 2.28 5.41
C THR A 41 9.21 1.92 6.54
N ARG A 42 9.42 0.80 7.25
CA ARG A 42 8.56 0.45 8.40
C ARG A 42 8.67 1.46 9.54
N HIS A 43 9.86 2.02 9.75
CA HIS A 43 10.05 3.09 10.71
C HIS A 43 9.25 4.34 10.30
N ALA A 44 9.39 4.81 9.06
CA ALA A 44 8.63 5.93 8.52
C ALA A 44 7.10 5.72 8.63
N ILE A 45 6.61 4.51 8.33
CA ILE A 45 5.18 4.15 8.50
C ILE A 45 4.76 4.30 9.97
N THR A 46 5.61 3.87 10.90
CA THR A 46 5.31 3.96 12.33
C THR A 46 5.19 5.42 12.78
N GLU A 47 6.15 6.25 12.41
CA GLU A 47 6.10 7.69 12.72
C GLU A 47 4.90 8.36 12.06
N TYR A 48 4.64 8.08 10.78
CA TYR A 48 3.52 8.65 10.04
C TYR A 48 2.16 8.30 10.67
N CYS A 49 1.92 7.01 10.93
CA CYS A 49 0.66 6.53 11.47
C CYS A 49 0.43 6.94 12.93
N GLN A 50 1.47 7.31 13.69
CA GLN A 50 1.29 7.88 15.03
C GLN A 50 0.72 9.30 15.01
N HIS A 51 0.99 10.06 13.95
CA HIS A 51 0.69 11.50 13.90
C HIS A 51 -0.44 11.88 12.95
N HIS A 52 -0.63 11.12 11.85
CA HIS A 52 -1.43 11.58 10.72
C HIS A 52 -2.64 10.70 10.39
N TRP A 53 -2.81 9.54 11.04
CA TRP A 53 -3.81 8.53 10.62
C TRP A 53 -5.26 9.03 10.53
N ASN A 54 -5.65 10.04 11.30
CA ASN A 54 -7.02 10.55 11.36
C ASN A 54 -7.26 11.79 10.50
N GLU A 55 -6.25 12.25 9.76
CA GLU A 55 -6.40 13.39 8.87
C GLU A 55 -7.28 13.00 7.67
N PRO A 56 -8.12 13.90 7.13
CA PRO A 56 -8.96 13.59 5.97
C PRO A 56 -8.15 13.50 4.67
N CYS A 57 -6.97 14.11 4.63
CA CYS A 57 -6.03 14.08 3.53
C CYS A 57 -4.68 14.57 4.04
N LYS A 58 -3.62 13.82 3.76
CA LYS A 58 -2.25 14.19 4.08
C LYS A 58 -1.38 14.07 2.83
N PRO A 59 -0.82 15.18 2.32
CA PRO A 59 0.17 15.13 1.26
C PRO A 59 1.41 14.31 1.65
N PHE A 60 2.18 13.89 0.66
CA PHE A 60 3.42 13.16 0.90
C PHE A 60 4.33 13.91 1.88
N THR A 61 4.60 13.26 3.00
CA THR A 61 5.51 13.73 4.05
C THR A 61 6.80 12.94 3.95
N LYS A 62 7.92 13.65 3.99
CA LYS A 62 9.27 13.08 3.89
C LYS A 62 9.73 12.57 5.25
N TYR A 63 10.28 11.36 5.27
CA TYR A 63 10.92 10.73 6.42
C TYR A 63 12.34 10.31 6.05
N GLU A 64 13.31 10.66 6.89
CA GLU A 64 14.72 10.34 6.69
C GLU A 64 15.22 9.40 7.78
N TRP A 65 15.85 8.30 7.38
CA TRP A 65 16.48 7.36 8.31
C TRP A 65 17.75 6.78 7.70
N GLY A 66 18.88 6.89 8.41
CA GLY A 66 20.15 6.30 7.97
C GLY A 66 20.64 6.80 6.59
N GLY A 67 20.24 8.01 6.19
CA GLY A 67 20.57 8.58 4.87
C GLY A 67 19.69 8.10 3.71
N SER A 68 18.66 7.29 3.99
CA SER A 68 17.59 6.95 3.05
C SER A 68 16.38 7.84 3.26
N THR A 69 15.57 8.01 2.21
CA THR A 69 14.33 8.79 2.26
C THR A 69 13.12 7.93 1.92
N VAL A 70 12.02 8.13 2.63
CA VAL A 70 10.70 7.53 2.35
C VAL A 70 9.65 8.63 2.40
N PHE A 71 8.66 8.56 1.51
CA PHE A 71 7.56 9.52 1.47
C PHE A 71 6.24 8.78 1.68
N ILE A 72 5.39 9.31 2.55
CA ILE A 72 4.10 8.71 2.86
C ILE A 72 3.01 9.77 2.77
N GLY A 73 1.95 9.47 2.02
CA GLY A 73 0.76 10.30 1.87
C GLY A 73 -0.49 9.45 2.01
N HIS A 74 -1.62 10.05 2.36
CA HIS A 74 -2.90 9.33 2.42
C HIS A 74 -4.09 10.23 2.06
N LEU A 75 -5.16 9.59 1.60
CA LEU A 75 -6.48 10.19 1.44
C LEU A 75 -7.45 9.47 2.36
N GLY A 76 -8.36 10.21 2.99
CA GLY A 76 -9.36 9.66 3.91
C GLY A 76 -8.79 9.23 5.26
N PRO A 77 -9.52 9.44 6.36
CA PRO A 77 -9.05 9.04 7.67
C PRO A 77 -9.08 7.51 7.82
N PHE A 78 -8.06 6.98 8.50
CA PHE A 78 -8.10 5.65 9.08
C PHE A 78 -8.94 5.67 10.37
N GLU A 79 -9.46 4.52 10.78
CA GLU A 79 -10.21 4.33 12.02
C GLU A 79 -9.29 4.36 13.25
N SER A 80 -8.02 4.00 13.06
CA SER A 80 -7.00 4.03 14.10
C SER A 80 -5.60 4.09 13.50
N ALA A 81 -4.62 4.48 14.33
CA ALA A 81 -3.20 4.35 14.00
C ALA A 81 -2.86 2.89 13.62
N GLN A 82 -3.47 1.90 14.28
CA GLN A 82 -3.23 0.48 13.99
C GLN A 82 -3.71 0.08 12.59
N GLU A 83 -4.86 0.60 12.13
CA GLU A 83 -5.34 0.35 10.77
C GLU A 83 -4.34 0.93 9.73
N CYS A 84 -3.87 2.15 9.97
CA CYS A 84 -2.82 2.77 9.15
C CYS A 84 -1.54 1.93 9.11
N LEU A 85 -1.08 1.41 10.27
CA LEU A 85 0.10 0.54 10.36
C LEU A 85 -0.08 -0.75 9.56
N ILE A 86 -1.26 -1.38 9.63
CA ILE A 86 -1.58 -2.59 8.88
C ILE A 86 -1.60 -2.29 7.38
N ALA A 87 -2.22 -1.20 6.96
CA ALA A 87 -2.22 -0.76 5.56
C ALA A 87 -0.78 -0.55 5.04
N GLY A 88 0.06 0.15 5.80
CA GLY A 88 1.46 0.37 5.42
C GLY A 88 2.29 -0.91 5.43
N GLY A 89 2.07 -1.77 6.42
CA GLY A 89 2.69 -3.10 6.50
C GLY A 89 2.38 -3.94 5.26
N ASN A 90 1.12 -3.95 4.81
CA ASN A 90 0.69 -4.64 3.59
C ASN A 90 1.42 -4.11 2.34
N VAL A 91 1.61 -2.79 2.22
CA VAL A 91 2.40 -2.22 1.12
C VAL A 91 3.84 -2.71 1.18
N VAL A 92 4.47 -2.70 2.36
CA VAL A 92 5.86 -3.19 2.49
C VAL A 92 5.95 -4.69 2.20
N ASP A 93 5.05 -5.51 2.72
CA ASP A 93 5.10 -6.97 2.54
C ASP A 93 4.92 -7.39 1.07
N GLN A 94 4.08 -6.66 0.33
CA GLN A 94 3.75 -7.00 -1.06
C GLN A 94 4.63 -6.26 -2.07
N CYS A 95 5.03 -5.03 -1.75
CA CYS A 95 5.76 -4.16 -2.65
C CYS A 95 7.24 -4.00 -2.31
N TYR A 96 7.72 -4.50 -1.19
CA TYR A 96 9.16 -4.55 -0.93
C TYR A 96 9.72 -5.90 -1.40
N VAL A 97 9.87 -6.07 -2.73
CA VAL A 97 10.59 -7.20 -3.32
C VAL A 97 11.97 -6.74 -3.79
N ALA A 98 12.97 -7.62 -3.68
CA ALA A 98 14.38 -7.27 -3.68
C ALA A 98 14.94 -6.49 -4.90
N GLU A 99 14.20 -6.32 -6.01
CA GLU A 99 14.81 -5.78 -7.23
C GLU A 99 14.07 -4.68 -8.02
N VAL A 100 12.81 -4.27 -7.81
CA VAL A 100 12.18 -3.36 -8.82
C VAL A 100 11.06 -2.43 -8.35
N LYS A 101 10.86 -2.17 -7.06
CA LYS A 101 9.66 -1.43 -6.61
C LYS A 101 10.02 -0.12 -5.92
N ARG A 102 9.48 1.00 -6.43
CA ARG A 102 9.60 2.34 -5.83
C ARG A 102 8.61 2.57 -4.70
N GLY A 103 7.61 1.72 -4.54
CA GLY A 103 6.57 1.97 -3.56
C GLY A 103 5.31 1.17 -3.82
N GLY A 104 4.22 1.61 -3.21
CA GLY A 104 2.90 1.13 -3.56
C GLY A 104 1.77 1.85 -2.83
N SER A 105 0.54 1.51 -3.19
CA SER A 105 -0.67 1.97 -2.54
C SER A 105 -1.46 0.84 -1.93
N TRP A 106 -2.10 1.13 -0.79
CA TRP A 106 -3.16 0.33 -0.22
C TRP A 106 -4.46 1.14 -0.25
N THR A 107 -5.56 0.57 -0.72
CA THR A 107 -6.79 1.33 -0.98
C THR A 107 -8.03 0.57 -0.52
N LEU A 108 -8.95 1.28 0.12
CA LEU A 108 -10.32 0.88 0.41
C LEU A 108 -11.29 2.00 0.00
N PRO A 109 -12.61 1.73 -0.09
CA PRO A 109 -13.58 2.78 -0.34
C PRO A 109 -13.43 3.96 0.64
N GLY A 110 -13.14 5.15 0.11
CA GLY A 110 -13.00 6.37 0.88
C GLY A 110 -11.65 6.58 1.59
N LYS A 111 -10.69 5.65 1.47
CA LYS A 111 -9.33 5.86 2.01
C LYS A 111 -8.23 5.19 1.20
N SER A 112 -7.04 5.79 1.13
CA SER A 112 -5.85 5.21 0.52
C SER A 112 -4.59 5.63 1.26
N LEU A 113 -3.63 4.71 1.38
CA LEU A 113 -2.26 4.98 1.83
C LEU A 113 -1.32 4.81 0.65
N ASN A 114 -0.47 5.79 0.40
CA ASN A 114 0.54 5.75 -0.65
C ASN A 114 1.93 5.88 -0.02
N ILE A 115 2.83 4.98 -0.36
CA ILE A 115 4.20 4.96 0.14
C ILE A 115 5.15 4.94 -1.06
N ASP A 116 6.07 5.89 -1.09
CA ASP A 116 7.18 5.95 -2.03
C ASP A 116 8.49 5.74 -1.27
N PHE A 117 9.16 4.64 -1.56
CA PHE A 117 10.43 4.22 -0.97
C PHE A 117 11.60 5.06 -1.46
N CYS A 118 11.48 5.83 -2.54
CA CYS A 118 12.60 6.51 -3.20
C CYS A 118 12.41 8.03 -3.28
N GLY A 119 11.17 8.49 -3.18
CA GLY A 119 10.75 9.89 -3.32
C GLY A 119 10.39 10.33 -4.73
N PRO A 120 9.72 11.48 -4.84
CA PRO A 120 9.40 12.08 -6.14
C PRO A 120 10.69 12.44 -6.88
N GLN A 121 10.72 12.19 -8.19
CA GLN A 121 11.74 12.73 -9.10
C GLN A 121 11.46 14.20 -9.42
#